data_AF-A0A257MUY8-F1
#
_entry.id   AF-A0A257MUY8-F1
#
_cell.length_a   1.000
_cell.length_b   1.000
_cell.length_c   1.000
_cell.angle_alpha   90.00
_cell.angle_beta   90.00
_cell.angle_gamma   90.00
#
_symmetry.space_group_name_H-M   'P 1'
#
loop_
_entity.id
_entity.type
_entity.pdbx_description
1 polymer ?
#
loop_
_entity_poly.entity_id
_entity_poly.type
_entity_poly.pdbx_seq_one_letter_code
_entity_poly.pdbx_strand_id
1 'polypeptide(L)'
;GRPRPQQAGEPATAGAVAAANAVGKSWEDISGSLYERLGMTHTSSRYDDFIKNPNHAAGHVLINGKWVFKQQRQPDAQSPAGGASSSVRDMTQWLRLHLAQGKINGNEIISPKALNETYVPQMVSRTPENSLMQRSGFYGLGWGVNYGESGQVRLSHSGGFTMGAATTVVLLPADQLGVVILTNGSPFGLPEALVESFINFATYGKVQCEIYGQKEPCDLFKLFQEIFIHNDNEGRSPTDYTKSPAHVAPTHALEVYTGSYTNEFVGAIEIVNQKGQLEMIQGPAKHKFTLKHYDGDLFFYETEGENNVGLSGVRFSMGKNGKATNIWVENLDAYKMGNFARQ
;
A
#
# COMPACT_ATOMS: atom_id res chain seq x y z
N GLY A 1 -13.54 8.04 4.69
CA GLY A 1 -12.10 8.02 4.42
C GLY A 1 -11.73 6.61 4.05
N ARG A 2 -11.11 6.42 2.87
CA ARG A 2 -10.60 5.11 2.46
C ARG A 2 -9.27 4.86 3.19
N PRO A 3 -8.99 3.65 3.70
CA PRO A 3 -7.66 3.30 4.19
C PRO A 3 -6.65 3.41 3.05
N ARG A 4 -5.44 3.91 3.33
CA ARG A 4 -4.30 3.83 2.41
C ARG A 4 -4.02 2.36 2.06
N PRO A 5 -3.39 2.05 0.91
CA PRO A 5 -2.97 0.69 0.56
C PRO A 5 -2.21 -0.04 1.67
N GLN A 6 -1.43 0.68 2.48
CA GLN A 6 -0.73 0.12 3.65
C GLN A 6 -1.66 -0.33 4.78
N GLN A 7 -2.75 0.38 5.07
CA GLN A 7 -3.70 0.00 6.13
C GLN A 7 -4.61 -1.17 5.71
N ALA A 8 -4.81 -1.38 4.41
CA ALA A 8 -5.43 -2.62 3.92
C ALA A 8 -4.53 -3.86 4.16
N GLY A 9 -3.22 -3.65 4.32
CA GLY A 9 -2.26 -4.72 4.58
C GLY A 9 -2.29 -5.27 6.01
N GLU A 10 -2.64 -4.46 7.02
CA GLU A 10 -2.64 -4.92 8.42
C GLU A 10 -3.70 -6.01 8.70
N PRO A 11 -4.99 -5.86 8.30
CA PRO A 11 -5.97 -6.92 8.44
C PRO A 11 -5.63 -8.17 7.62
N ALA A 12 -5.07 -8.00 6.41
CA ALA A 12 -4.64 -9.12 5.57
C ALA A 12 -3.49 -9.89 6.22
N THR A 13 -2.50 -9.18 6.76
CA THR A 13 -1.38 -9.75 7.51
C THR A 13 -1.88 -10.52 8.73
N ALA A 14 -2.74 -9.91 9.54
CA ALA A 14 -3.29 -10.54 10.73
C ALA A 14 -4.09 -11.81 10.39
N GLY A 15 -4.95 -11.76 9.37
CA GLY A 15 -5.76 -12.90 8.94
C GLY A 15 -4.90 -14.07 8.43
N ALA A 16 -3.88 -13.77 7.62
CA ALA A 16 -2.97 -14.78 7.10
C ALA A 16 -2.09 -15.40 8.20
N VAL A 17 -1.58 -14.60 9.13
CA VAL A 17 -0.83 -15.09 10.30
C VAL A 17 -1.74 -15.96 11.18
N ALA A 18 -2.99 -15.56 11.41
CA ALA A 18 -3.94 -16.37 12.16
C ALA A 18 -4.22 -17.71 11.48
N ALA A 19 -4.43 -17.71 10.16
CA ALA A 19 -4.59 -18.93 9.37
C ALA A 19 -3.35 -19.83 9.45
N ALA A 20 -2.15 -19.24 9.46
CA ALA A 20 -0.92 -19.99 9.55
C ALA A 20 -0.70 -20.62 10.94
N ASN A 21 -0.95 -19.84 11.99
CA ASN A 21 -0.90 -20.30 13.38
C ASN A 21 -1.89 -21.43 13.63
N ALA A 22 -3.07 -21.41 13.01
CA ALA A 22 -4.09 -22.46 13.16
C ALA A 22 -3.61 -23.85 12.69
N VAL A 23 -2.59 -23.91 11.85
CA VAL A 23 -1.96 -25.17 11.40
C VAL A 23 -0.52 -25.32 11.90
N GLY A 24 -0.11 -24.51 12.88
CA GLY A 24 1.20 -24.59 13.53
C GLY A 24 2.38 -24.27 12.61
N LYS A 25 2.21 -23.42 11.59
CA LYS A 25 3.25 -23.04 10.62
C LYS A 25 3.40 -21.53 10.52
N SER A 26 4.54 -21.08 9.99
CA SER A 26 4.69 -19.68 9.59
C SER A 26 3.93 -19.41 8.28
N TRP A 27 3.66 -18.14 8.00
CA TRP A 27 3.06 -17.73 6.73
C TRP A 27 3.89 -18.20 5.54
N GLU A 28 5.20 -17.98 5.61
CA GLU A 28 6.14 -18.27 4.53
C GLU A 28 6.24 -19.77 4.23
N ASP A 29 6.06 -20.62 5.25
CA ASP A 29 6.03 -22.08 5.06
C ASP A 29 4.75 -22.54 4.37
N ILE A 30 3.60 -21.92 4.70
CA ILE A 30 2.33 -22.27 4.06
C ILE A 30 2.29 -21.77 2.62
N SER A 31 2.65 -20.50 2.40
CA SER A 31 2.71 -19.91 1.07
C SER A 31 3.77 -20.60 0.20
N GLY A 32 4.95 -20.91 0.77
CA GLY A 32 6.00 -21.70 0.14
C GLY A 32 5.50 -23.07 -0.34
N SER A 33 4.74 -23.78 0.49
CA SER A 33 4.18 -25.08 0.10
C SER A 33 3.18 -25.01 -1.07
N LEU A 34 2.53 -23.86 -1.28
CA LEU A 34 1.71 -23.61 -2.45
C LEU A 34 2.58 -23.32 -3.67
N TYR A 35 3.59 -22.47 -3.54
CA TYR A 35 4.52 -22.13 -4.61
C TYR A 35 5.22 -23.38 -5.16
N GLU A 36 5.69 -24.26 -4.27
CA GLU A 36 6.31 -25.55 -4.63
C GLU A 36 5.37 -26.43 -5.46
N ARG A 37 4.12 -26.60 -5.02
CA ARG A 37 3.11 -27.40 -5.74
C ARG A 37 2.76 -26.84 -7.11
N LEU A 38 2.92 -25.53 -7.31
CA LEU A 38 2.70 -24.85 -8.59
C LEU A 38 3.97 -24.77 -9.45
N GLY A 39 5.12 -25.23 -8.96
CA GLY A 39 6.41 -25.11 -9.66
C GLY A 39 6.92 -23.67 -9.76
N MET A 40 6.49 -22.79 -8.86
CA MET A 40 6.88 -21.37 -8.80
C MET A 40 8.23 -21.20 -8.11
N THR A 41 9.29 -21.67 -8.77
CA THR A 41 10.66 -21.80 -8.20
C THR A 41 11.40 -20.49 -7.95
N HIS A 42 10.88 -19.37 -8.45
CA HIS A 42 11.41 -18.02 -8.27
C HIS A 42 10.43 -17.14 -7.48
N THR A 43 9.56 -17.75 -6.68
CA THR A 43 8.59 -17.06 -5.83
C THR A 43 8.88 -17.35 -4.37
N SER A 44 8.93 -16.31 -3.55
CA SER A 44 9.13 -16.46 -2.11
C SER A 44 8.40 -15.39 -1.31
N SER A 45 7.96 -15.76 -0.11
CA SER A 45 7.46 -14.86 0.93
C SER A 45 8.57 -14.39 1.89
N ARG A 46 9.84 -14.69 1.62
CA ARG A 46 11.01 -14.30 2.42
C ARG A 46 11.88 -13.31 1.65
N TYR A 47 12.19 -12.18 2.26
CA TYR A 47 13.09 -11.17 1.69
C TYR A 47 14.49 -11.72 1.39
N ASP A 48 14.97 -12.59 2.26
CA ASP A 48 16.28 -13.23 2.14
C ASP A 48 16.42 -14.03 0.83
N ASP A 49 15.35 -14.69 0.38
CA ASP A 49 15.35 -15.43 -0.89
C ASP A 49 15.37 -14.47 -2.08
N PHE A 50 14.62 -13.36 -1.98
CA PHE A 50 14.59 -12.31 -2.99
C PHE A 50 15.97 -11.69 -3.19
N ILE A 51 16.65 -11.27 -2.12
CA ILE A 51 17.94 -10.58 -2.23
C ILE A 51 19.08 -11.51 -2.66
N LYS A 52 18.99 -12.82 -2.34
CA LYS A 52 19.96 -13.84 -2.76
C LYS A 52 19.78 -14.26 -4.22
N ASN A 53 18.60 -14.05 -4.81
CA ASN A 53 18.37 -14.37 -6.21
C ASN A 53 19.19 -13.41 -7.10
N PRO A 54 20.15 -13.87 -7.92
CA PRO A 54 20.98 -12.99 -8.73
C PRO A 54 20.19 -12.22 -9.81
N ASN A 55 18.98 -12.67 -10.13
CA ASN A 55 18.07 -12.02 -11.07
C ASN A 55 16.85 -11.45 -10.33
N HIS A 56 17.09 -10.47 -9.46
CA HIS A 56 16.05 -9.69 -8.79
C HIS A 56 16.01 -8.25 -9.32
N ALA A 57 14.83 -7.64 -9.31
CA ALA A 57 14.67 -6.27 -9.74
C ALA A 57 14.99 -5.29 -8.60
N ALA A 58 15.78 -4.26 -8.89
CA ALA A 58 15.98 -3.14 -7.97
C ALA A 58 14.81 -2.15 -8.08
N GLY A 59 14.26 -1.73 -6.94
CA GLY A 59 13.17 -0.75 -6.90
C GLY A 59 13.60 0.67 -7.23
N HIS A 60 12.84 1.36 -8.09
CA HIS A 60 13.10 2.73 -8.51
C HIS A 60 11.99 3.67 -8.07
N VAL A 61 12.37 4.88 -7.66
CA VAL A 61 11.45 5.97 -7.29
C VAL A 61 11.63 7.15 -8.25
N LEU A 62 10.55 7.85 -8.57
CA LEU A 62 10.60 9.02 -9.44
C LEU A 62 10.92 10.28 -8.63
N ILE A 63 12.13 10.84 -8.80
CA ILE A 63 12.59 12.05 -8.13
C ILE A 63 12.95 13.09 -9.18
N ASN A 64 12.30 14.25 -9.16
CA ASN A 64 12.54 15.36 -10.10
C ASN A 64 12.52 14.89 -11.58
N GLY A 65 11.56 14.02 -11.92
CA GLY A 65 11.41 13.47 -13.27
C GLY A 65 12.41 12.38 -13.65
N LYS A 66 13.27 11.92 -12.73
CA LYS A 66 14.24 10.85 -12.96
C LYS A 66 13.97 9.65 -12.08
N TRP A 67 13.96 8.46 -12.68
CA TRP A 67 13.89 7.19 -11.94
C TRP A 67 15.24 6.89 -11.31
N VAL A 68 15.28 6.75 -9.98
CA VAL A 68 16.49 6.47 -9.23
C VAL A 68 16.28 5.33 -8.26
N PHE A 69 17.30 4.49 -8.09
CA PHE A 69 17.35 3.54 -6.99
C PHE A 69 17.67 4.29 -5.69
N LYS A 70 16.88 4.06 -4.62
CA LYS A 70 17.12 4.67 -3.30
C LYS A 70 17.51 3.62 -2.27
N GLN A 71 16.60 2.69 -1.99
CA GLN A 71 16.80 1.63 -1.02
C GLN A 71 15.91 0.44 -1.37
N GLN A 72 16.41 -0.77 -1.11
CA GLN A 72 15.60 -1.97 -1.19
C GLN A 72 14.81 -2.18 0.11
N ARG A 73 13.50 -2.32 -0.01
CA ARG A 73 12.59 -2.60 1.11
C ARG A 73 12.77 -4.03 1.61
N GLN A 74 12.77 -4.22 2.94
CA GLN A 74 12.63 -5.53 3.59
C GLN A 74 11.18 -5.71 4.08
N PRO A 75 10.32 -6.48 3.39
CA PRO A 75 8.89 -6.50 3.63
C PRO A 75 8.42 -7.62 4.58
N ASP A 76 9.30 -8.38 5.22
CA ASP A 76 8.96 -9.65 5.91
C ASP A 76 7.82 -9.51 6.93
N ALA A 77 7.84 -8.46 7.76
CA ALA A 77 6.77 -8.21 8.75
C ALA A 77 5.38 -8.03 8.12
N GLN A 78 5.31 -7.69 6.83
CA GLN A 78 4.10 -7.49 6.04
C GLN A 78 4.05 -8.48 4.86
N SER A 79 4.81 -9.59 4.94
CA SER A 79 4.89 -10.58 3.87
C SER A 79 3.51 -11.07 3.40
N PRO A 80 2.57 -11.41 4.30
CA PRO A 80 1.27 -11.90 3.86
C PRO A 80 0.42 -10.88 3.11
N ALA A 81 0.61 -9.59 3.35
CA ALA A 81 -0.13 -8.54 2.66
C ALA A 81 0.48 -8.15 1.31
N GLY A 82 1.80 -8.26 1.16
CA GLY A 82 2.44 -7.85 -0.09
C GLY A 82 3.94 -8.08 -0.18
N GLY A 83 4.57 -8.78 0.77
CA GLY A 83 6.02 -9.03 0.71
C GLY A 83 6.43 -10.23 -0.13
N ALA A 84 5.50 -10.89 -0.82
CA ALA A 84 5.84 -11.93 -1.78
C ALA A 84 6.59 -11.32 -2.98
N SER A 85 7.69 -11.98 -3.37
CA SER A 85 8.42 -11.71 -4.60
C SER A 85 8.18 -12.84 -5.59
N SER A 86 8.14 -12.53 -6.89
CA SER A 86 7.88 -13.51 -7.94
C SER A 86 8.42 -13.05 -9.30
N SER A 87 8.37 -13.93 -10.29
CA SER A 87 8.60 -13.61 -11.69
C SER A 87 7.29 -13.69 -12.48
N VAL A 88 7.23 -13.04 -13.65
CA VAL A 88 6.06 -13.16 -14.54
C VAL A 88 5.81 -14.63 -14.90
N ARG A 89 6.87 -15.42 -15.10
CA ARG A 89 6.77 -16.85 -15.44
C ARG A 89 6.07 -17.63 -14.33
N ASP A 90 6.46 -17.40 -13.08
CA ASP A 90 5.85 -18.07 -11.94
C ASP A 90 4.40 -17.62 -11.74
N MET A 91 4.16 -16.30 -11.80
CA MET A 91 2.81 -15.75 -11.70
C MET A 91 1.87 -16.35 -12.76
N THR A 92 2.35 -16.69 -13.96
CA THR A 92 1.49 -17.38 -14.95
C THR A 92 1.01 -18.75 -14.47
N GLN A 93 1.77 -19.49 -13.64
CA GLN A 93 1.28 -20.74 -13.05
C GLN A 93 0.16 -20.48 -12.05
N TRP A 94 0.29 -19.42 -11.25
CA TRP A 94 -0.76 -18.98 -10.33
C TRP A 94 -2.02 -18.52 -11.08
N LEU A 95 -1.89 -17.76 -12.18
CA LEU A 95 -3.05 -17.41 -13.01
C LEU A 95 -3.76 -18.66 -13.56
N ARG A 96 -2.98 -19.62 -14.09
CA ARG A 96 -3.53 -20.89 -14.59
C ARG A 96 -4.28 -21.65 -13.51
N LEU A 97 -3.80 -21.66 -12.27
CA LEU A 97 -4.48 -22.30 -11.15
C LEU A 97 -5.88 -21.73 -10.95
N HIS A 98 -6.02 -20.40 -10.95
CA HIS A 98 -7.30 -19.73 -10.78
C HIS A 98 -8.24 -20.01 -11.97
N LEU A 99 -7.74 -19.89 -13.21
CA LEU A 99 -8.53 -20.13 -14.42
C LEU A 99 -9.00 -21.59 -14.54
N ALA A 100 -8.21 -22.53 -14.03
CA ALA A 100 -8.52 -23.96 -13.98
C ALA A 100 -9.19 -24.40 -12.66
N GLN A 101 -9.76 -23.45 -11.90
CA GLN A 101 -10.52 -23.71 -10.67
C GLN A 101 -9.77 -24.57 -9.65
N GLY A 102 -8.49 -24.28 -9.44
CA GLY A 102 -7.67 -24.95 -8.43
C GLY A 102 -6.93 -26.18 -8.92
N LYS A 103 -6.98 -26.48 -10.22
CA LYS A 103 -6.29 -27.62 -10.83
C LYS A 103 -5.10 -27.19 -11.68
N ILE A 104 -4.02 -27.97 -11.62
CA ILE A 104 -2.87 -27.85 -12.54
C ILE A 104 -2.50 -29.25 -13.01
N ASN A 105 -2.37 -29.43 -14.32
CA ASN A 105 -2.01 -30.71 -14.95
C ASN A 105 -2.88 -31.89 -14.48
N GLY A 106 -4.17 -31.65 -14.23
CA GLY A 106 -5.13 -32.66 -13.75
C GLY A 106 -5.16 -32.88 -12.23
N ASN A 107 -4.18 -32.35 -11.49
CA ASN A 107 -4.12 -32.46 -10.03
C ASN A 107 -4.86 -31.30 -9.37
N GLU A 108 -5.68 -31.60 -8.36
CA GLU A 108 -6.28 -30.57 -7.50
C GLU A 108 -5.25 -30.08 -6.49
N ILE A 109 -4.90 -28.79 -6.59
CA ILE A 109 -3.99 -28.10 -5.68
C ILE A 109 -4.77 -27.37 -4.60
N ILE A 110 -5.89 -26.74 -4.98
CA ILE A 110 -6.84 -26.06 -4.08
C ILE A 110 -8.24 -26.51 -4.45
N SER A 111 -9.08 -26.80 -3.45
CA SER A 111 -10.47 -27.18 -3.73
C SER A 111 -11.20 -26.05 -4.49
N PRO A 112 -11.99 -26.37 -5.52
CA PRO A 112 -12.77 -25.37 -6.26
C PRO A 112 -13.70 -24.55 -5.35
N LYS A 113 -14.26 -25.19 -4.31
CA LYS A 113 -15.13 -24.53 -3.33
C LYS A 113 -14.42 -23.42 -2.57
N ALA A 114 -13.20 -23.67 -2.08
CA ALA A 114 -12.42 -22.66 -1.36
C ALA A 114 -12.05 -21.48 -2.26
N LEU A 115 -11.66 -21.74 -3.51
CA LEU A 115 -11.39 -20.67 -4.47
C LEU A 115 -12.63 -19.84 -4.79
N ASN A 116 -13.77 -20.50 -4.99
CA ASN A 116 -15.02 -19.82 -5.32
C ASN A 116 -15.41 -18.79 -4.26
N GLU A 117 -15.18 -19.08 -2.97
CA GLU A 117 -15.44 -18.13 -1.87
C GLU A 117 -14.64 -16.83 -2.04
N THR A 118 -13.41 -16.91 -2.55
CA THR A 118 -12.56 -15.72 -2.78
C THR A 118 -13.07 -14.82 -3.91
N TYR A 119 -13.88 -15.37 -4.81
CA TYR A 119 -14.43 -14.66 -5.98
C TYR A 119 -15.79 -14.02 -5.71
N VAL A 120 -16.35 -14.19 -4.50
CA VAL A 120 -17.64 -13.60 -4.12
C VAL A 120 -17.41 -12.20 -3.51
N PRO A 121 -18.18 -11.18 -3.93
CA PRO A 121 -18.18 -9.87 -3.28
C PRO A 121 -18.50 -9.97 -1.79
N GLN A 122 -17.61 -9.45 -0.94
CA GLN A 122 -17.80 -9.37 0.52
C GLN A 122 -18.09 -7.94 0.98
N MET A 123 -17.67 -6.93 0.21
CA MET A 123 -17.90 -5.53 0.51
C MET A 123 -17.97 -4.66 -0.74
N VAL A 124 -18.60 -3.48 -0.60
CA VAL A 124 -18.51 -2.40 -1.58
C VAL A 124 -17.18 -1.66 -1.36
N SER A 125 -16.30 -1.66 -2.36
CA SER A 125 -14.99 -1.00 -2.32
C SER A 125 -14.96 0.33 -3.04
N ARG A 126 -15.88 0.55 -3.99
CA ARG A 126 -16.07 1.83 -4.67
C ARG A 126 -17.55 2.17 -4.74
N THR A 127 -17.94 3.21 -4.01
CA THR A 127 -19.23 3.86 -4.21
C THR A 127 -19.11 4.84 -5.38
N PRO A 128 -19.98 4.75 -6.40
CA PRO A 128 -20.00 5.70 -7.50
C PRO A 128 -20.50 7.08 -7.03
N GLU A 129 -20.09 8.13 -7.73
CA GLU A 129 -20.63 9.49 -7.48
C GLU A 129 -22.09 9.60 -7.93
N ASN A 130 -22.43 8.90 -9.01
CA ASN A 130 -23.79 8.77 -9.50
C ASN A 130 -24.15 7.29 -9.65
N SER A 131 -24.81 6.73 -8.64
CA SER A 131 -25.21 5.32 -8.61
C SER A 131 -26.27 4.94 -9.65
N LEU A 132 -26.92 5.92 -10.30
CA LEU A 132 -27.86 5.67 -11.40
C LEU A 132 -27.13 5.42 -12.73
N MET A 133 -25.89 5.91 -12.87
CA MET A 133 -25.14 5.91 -14.14
C MET A 133 -23.83 5.12 -14.08
N GLN A 134 -23.34 4.80 -12.89
CA GLN A 134 -22.04 4.18 -12.67
C GLN A 134 -22.17 2.96 -11.77
N ARG A 135 -21.41 1.90 -12.08
CA ARG A 135 -21.38 0.68 -11.27
C ARG A 135 -20.56 0.90 -10.00
N SER A 136 -21.04 0.30 -8.91
CA SER A 136 -20.24 0.11 -7.71
C SER A 136 -19.11 -0.88 -7.98
N GLY A 137 -17.98 -0.67 -7.29
CA GLY A 137 -16.90 -1.64 -7.23
C GLY A 137 -17.03 -2.50 -5.98
N PHE A 138 -16.66 -3.78 -6.08
CA PHE A 138 -16.69 -4.70 -4.94
C PHE A 138 -15.33 -5.33 -4.67
N TYR A 139 -15.19 -5.89 -3.48
CA TYR A 139 -14.00 -6.61 -3.07
C TYR A 139 -14.39 -7.89 -2.32
N GLY A 140 -13.74 -8.99 -2.68
CA GLY A 140 -13.86 -10.32 -2.08
C GLY A 140 -12.67 -10.64 -1.17
N LEU A 141 -12.34 -11.91 -1.01
CA LEU A 141 -11.19 -12.31 -0.20
C LEU A 141 -9.91 -12.24 -1.04
N GLY A 142 -9.26 -11.07 -1.03
CA GLY A 142 -8.00 -10.83 -1.77
C GLY A 142 -8.18 -10.49 -3.25
N TRP A 143 -9.39 -10.12 -3.67
CA TRP A 143 -9.70 -9.74 -5.06
C TRP A 143 -10.63 -8.54 -5.10
N GLY A 144 -10.35 -7.58 -5.98
CA GLY A 144 -11.42 -6.76 -6.55
C GLY A 144 -12.32 -7.65 -7.40
N VAL A 145 -13.61 -7.67 -7.09
CA VAL A 145 -14.60 -8.51 -7.78
C VAL A 145 -15.58 -7.58 -8.50
N ASN A 146 -15.51 -7.54 -9.81
CA ASN A 146 -16.36 -6.69 -10.63
C ASN A 146 -16.99 -7.49 -11.76
N TYR A 147 -17.92 -6.86 -12.47
CA TYR A 147 -18.67 -7.50 -13.55
C TYR A 147 -18.58 -6.65 -14.81
N GLY A 148 -18.26 -7.30 -15.93
CA GLY A 148 -18.29 -6.65 -17.24
C GLY A 148 -19.71 -6.31 -17.70
N GLU A 149 -19.81 -5.74 -18.90
CA GLU A 149 -21.10 -5.29 -19.46
C GLU A 149 -22.14 -6.41 -19.56
N SER A 150 -21.71 -7.62 -19.94
CA SER A 150 -22.57 -8.81 -20.05
C SER A 150 -22.68 -9.60 -18.74
N GLY A 151 -22.18 -9.07 -17.63
CA GLY A 151 -22.26 -9.69 -16.31
C GLY A 151 -21.17 -10.72 -16.03
N GLN A 152 -20.19 -10.89 -16.92
CA GLN A 152 -19.05 -11.77 -16.72
C GLN A 152 -18.17 -11.31 -15.55
N VAL A 153 -17.71 -12.26 -14.74
CA VAL A 153 -16.84 -11.98 -13.58
C VAL A 153 -15.49 -11.46 -14.07
N ARG A 154 -15.04 -10.39 -13.44
CA ARG A 154 -13.70 -9.81 -13.57
C ARG A 154 -13.06 -9.73 -12.20
N LEU A 155 -11.95 -10.46 -12.03
CA LEU A 155 -11.15 -10.40 -10.82
C LEU A 155 -9.93 -9.53 -11.07
N SER A 156 -9.57 -8.69 -10.12
CA SER A 156 -8.39 -7.83 -10.25
C SER A 156 -7.72 -7.57 -8.92
N HIS A 157 -6.41 -7.40 -8.94
CA HIS A 157 -5.66 -6.92 -7.78
C HIS A 157 -4.50 -6.05 -8.25
N SER A 158 -4.36 -4.86 -7.66
CA SER A 158 -3.17 -4.02 -7.81
C SER A 158 -2.33 -4.13 -6.55
N GLY A 159 -1.02 -3.96 -6.67
CA GLY A 159 -0.07 -3.97 -5.56
C GLY A 159 1.05 -3.00 -5.85
N GLY A 160 1.67 -2.48 -4.80
CA GLY A 160 2.80 -1.58 -4.97
C GLY A 160 3.47 -1.19 -3.67
N PHE A 161 4.73 -0.78 -3.82
CA PHE A 161 5.56 -0.19 -2.77
C PHE A 161 6.10 1.13 -3.26
N THR A 162 5.93 2.19 -2.45
CA THR A 162 6.41 3.53 -2.81
C THR A 162 7.92 3.56 -2.94
N MET A 163 8.65 2.63 -2.30
CA MET A 163 10.08 2.44 -2.49
C MET A 163 10.49 1.66 -3.74
N GLY A 164 9.55 1.30 -4.63
CA GLY A 164 9.86 0.85 -5.98
C GLY A 164 9.34 -0.54 -6.33
N ALA A 165 8.03 -0.69 -6.43
CA ALA A 165 7.37 -1.76 -7.16
C ALA A 165 5.92 -1.35 -7.48
N ALA A 166 5.42 -1.73 -8.65
CA ALA A 166 4.01 -1.60 -8.98
C ALA A 166 3.59 -2.79 -9.85
N THR A 167 2.48 -3.41 -9.49
CA THR A 167 2.02 -4.68 -10.05
C THR A 167 0.52 -4.67 -10.23
N THR A 168 0.03 -5.32 -11.30
CA THR A 168 -1.40 -5.50 -11.52
C THR A 168 -1.67 -6.88 -12.07
N VAL A 169 -2.70 -7.53 -11.56
CA VAL A 169 -3.28 -8.75 -12.12
C VAL A 169 -4.75 -8.56 -12.43
N VAL A 170 -5.20 -9.12 -13.56
CA VAL A 170 -6.61 -9.25 -13.94
C VAL A 170 -6.89 -10.65 -14.45
N LEU A 171 -8.04 -11.21 -14.07
CA LEU A 171 -8.58 -12.46 -14.62
C LEU A 171 -9.98 -12.21 -15.17
N LEU A 172 -10.24 -12.77 -16.35
CA LEU A 172 -11.57 -12.96 -16.95
C LEU A 172 -11.81 -14.48 -17.06
N PRO A 173 -12.34 -15.13 -16.01
CA PRO A 173 -12.40 -16.59 -15.95
C PRO A 173 -13.26 -17.22 -17.05
N ALA A 174 -14.36 -16.56 -17.44
CA ALA A 174 -15.23 -17.03 -18.53
C ALA A 174 -14.51 -17.08 -19.88
N ASP A 175 -13.55 -16.19 -20.08
CA ASP A 175 -12.75 -16.08 -21.31
C ASP A 175 -11.45 -16.90 -21.23
N GLN A 176 -11.20 -17.59 -20.12
CA GLN A 176 -9.93 -18.27 -19.82
C GLN A 176 -8.71 -17.35 -20.00
N LEU A 177 -8.87 -16.06 -19.67
CA LEU A 177 -7.87 -15.04 -19.85
C LEU A 177 -7.36 -14.52 -18.51
N GLY A 178 -6.03 -14.44 -18.38
CA GLY A 178 -5.37 -13.84 -17.23
C GLY A 178 -4.16 -13.02 -17.67
N VAL A 179 -3.98 -11.86 -17.04
CA VAL A 179 -2.89 -10.92 -17.35
C VAL A 179 -2.23 -10.49 -16.05
N VAL A 180 -0.91 -10.50 -16.01
CA VAL A 180 -0.10 -9.98 -14.91
C VAL A 180 0.97 -9.06 -15.47
N ILE A 181 1.12 -7.87 -14.87
CA ILE A 181 2.17 -6.92 -15.19
C ILE A 181 2.91 -6.61 -13.90
N LEU A 182 4.24 -6.75 -13.93
CA LEU A 182 5.14 -6.43 -12.82
C LEU A 182 6.11 -5.34 -13.28
N THR A 183 6.27 -4.29 -12.49
CA THR A 183 7.21 -3.20 -12.75
C THR A 183 8.03 -2.92 -11.49
N ASN A 184 9.26 -2.46 -11.68
CA ASN A 184 10.18 -2.11 -10.59
C ASN A 184 10.24 -0.60 -10.32
N GLY A 185 9.18 0.13 -10.67
CA GLY A 185 9.02 1.54 -10.36
C GLY A 185 7.97 1.75 -9.27
N SER A 186 8.11 2.83 -8.50
CA SER A 186 7.08 3.27 -7.57
C SER A 186 5.74 3.47 -8.30
N PRO A 187 4.59 3.19 -7.64
CA PRO A 187 3.29 3.26 -8.29
C PRO A 187 3.02 4.61 -8.97
N PHE A 188 2.74 4.54 -10.27
CA PHE A 188 2.45 5.70 -11.12
C PHE A 188 1.42 5.38 -12.21
N GLY A 189 0.62 4.32 -12.00
CA GLY A 189 -0.47 3.91 -12.89
C GLY A 189 -0.09 3.10 -14.13
N LEU A 190 1.20 2.85 -14.36
CA LEU A 190 1.67 2.14 -15.55
C LEU A 190 1.15 0.68 -15.65
N PRO A 191 1.30 -0.20 -14.63
CA PRO A 191 0.86 -1.59 -14.77
C PRO A 191 -0.67 -1.69 -14.92
N GLU A 192 -1.44 -0.85 -14.23
CA GLU A 192 -2.89 -0.77 -14.40
C GLU A 192 -3.28 -0.34 -15.82
N ALA A 193 -2.67 0.73 -16.34
CA ALA A 193 -2.95 1.22 -17.68
C ALA A 193 -2.64 0.18 -18.76
N LEU A 194 -1.53 -0.55 -18.63
CA LEU A 194 -1.15 -1.62 -19.56
C LEU A 194 -2.14 -2.78 -19.52
N VAL A 195 -2.51 -3.25 -18.33
CA VAL A 195 -3.48 -4.34 -18.18
C VAL A 195 -4.84 -3.92 -18.73
N GLU A 196 -5.35 -2.75 -18.39
CA GLU A 196 -6.65 -2.30 -18.91
C GLU A 196 -6.62 -2.10 -20.41
N SER A 197 -5.54 -1.56 -20.97
CA SER A 197 -5.38 -1.39 -22.43
C SER A 197 -5.44 -2.75 -23.13
N PHE A 198 -4.73 -3.75 -22.60
CA PHE A 198 -4.75 -5.09 -23.15
C PHE A 198 -6.13 -5.74 -23.05
N ILE A 199 -6.78 -5.66 -21.89
CA ILE A 199 -8.13 -6.21 -21.68
C ILE A 199 -9.14 -5.54 -22.61
N ASN A 200 -9.08 -4.21 -22.77
CA ASN A 200 -9.95 -3.50 -23.69
C ASN A 200 -9.75 -3.95 -25.13
N PHE A 201 -8.49 -4.08 -25.55
CA PHE A 201 -8.20 -4.56 -26.89
C PHE A 201 -8.66 -6.00 -27.10
N ALA A 202 -8.42 -6.90 -26.14
CA ALA A 202 -8.83 -8.30 -26.21
C ALA A 202 -10.36 -8.48 -26.24
N THR A 203 -11.09 -7.66 -25.46
CA THR A 203 -12.56 -7.77 -25.35
C THR A 203 -13.29 -6.99 -26.46
N TYR A 204 -12.78 -5.84 -26.89
CA TYR A 204 -13.50 -4.90 -27.77
C TYR A 204 -12.77 -4.58 -29.09
N GLY A 205 -11.56 -5.08 -29.30
CA GLY A 205 -10.73 -4.79 -30.47
C GLY A 205 -10.12 -3.38 -30.48
N LYS A 206 -10.34 -2.57 -29.44
CA LYS A 206 -9.82 -1.20 -29.30
C LYS A 206 -9.72 -0.78 -27.84
N VAL A 207 -8.84 0.17 -27.55
CA VAL A 207 -8.74 0.83 -26.23
C VAL A 207 -9.82 1.90 -26.12
N GLN A 208 -10.60 1.87 -25.04
CA GLN A 208 -11.68 2.84 -24.78
C GLN A 208 -11.88 3.04 -23.26
N CYS A 209 -12.55 4.11 -22.88
CA CYS A 209 -13.00 4.33 -21.51
C CYS A 209 -14.53 4.42 -21.48
N GLU A 210 -15.12 3.96 -20.38
CA GLU A 210 -16.52 4.20 -20.07
C GLU A 210 -16.64 5.43 -19.16
N ILE A 211 -17.17 6.52 -19.71
CA ILE A 211 -17.41 7.77 -18.98
C ILE A 211 -18.92 8.03 -19.04
N TYR A 212 -19.61 7.93 -17.90
CA TYR A 212 -21.07 8.06 -17.80
C TYR A 212 -21.87 7.15 -18.76
N GLY A 213 -21.38 5.94 -19.00
CA GLY A 213 -22.00 4.99 -19.93
C GLY A 213 -21.71 5.26 -21.42
N GLN A 214 -20.91 6.28 -21.74
CA GLN A 214 -20.41 6.53 -23.09
C GLN A 214 -19.00 5.99 -23.29
N LYS A 215 -18.77 5.39 -24.45
CA LYS A 215 -17.48 4.79 -24.84
C LYS A 215 -16.70 5.77 -25.69
N GLU A 216 -15.66 6.35 -25.11
CA GLU A 216 -14.81 7.31 -25.79
C GLU A 216 -13.37 6.78 -25.91
N PRO A 217 -12.62 7.14 -26.98
CA PRO A 217 -11.18 6.98 -26.98
C PRO A 217 -10.57 7.70 -25.78
N CYS A 218 -9.66 7.05 -25.06
CA CYS A 218 -9.03 7.65 -23.90
C CYS A 218 -7.57 7.23 -23.75
N ASP A 219 -6.82 8.09 -23.09
CA ASP A 219 -5.48 7.78 -22.61
C ASP A 219 -5.59 7.16 -21.20
N LEU A 220 -5.64 5.82 -21.16
CA LEU A 220 -5.69 5.07 -19.90
C LEU A 220 -4.47 5.35 -19.04
N PHE A 221 -3.30 5.61 -19.62
CA PHE A 221 -2.11 5.91 -18.82
C PHE A 221 -2.25 7.24 -18.12
N LYS A 222 -2.71 8.28 -18.82
CA LYS A 222 -3.02 9.57 -18.19
C LYS A 222 -4.07 9.44 -17.10
N LEU A 223 -5.15 8.70 -17.34
CA LEU A 223 -6.20 8.46 -16.34
C LEU A 223 -5.66 7.81 -15.07
N PHE A 224 -4.93 6.70 -15.19
CA PHE A 224 -4.36 6.04 -14.02
C PHE A 224 -3.29 6.90 -13.35
N GLN A 225 -2.46 7.60 -14.11
CA GLN A 225 -1.48 8.52 -13.57
C GLN A 225 -2.13 9.61 -12.72
N GLU A 226 -3.23 10.22 -13.17
CA GLU A 226 -3.99 11.21 -12.39
C GLU A 226 -4.54 10.62 -11.10
N ILE A 227 -5.07 9.39 -11.14
CA ILE A 227 -5.55 8.67 -9.94
C ILE A 227 -4.40 8.45 -8.93
N PHE A 228 -3.25 7.98 -9.41
CA PHE A 228 -2.10 7.72 -8.53
C PHE A 228 -1.49 9.01 -7.98
N ILE A 229 -1.41 10.08 -8.78
CA ILE A 229 -0.95 11.41 -8.31
C ILE A 229 -1.93 11.97 -7.27
N HIS A 230 -3.24 11.82 -7.49
CA HIS A 230 -4.24 12.25 -6.52
C HIS A 230 -4.06 11.50 -5.19
N ASN A 231 -3.96 10.17 -5.23
CA ASN A 231 -3.76 9.33 -4.05
C ASN A 231 -2.42 9.61 -3.33
N ASP A 232 -1.34 9.91 -4.07
CA ASP A 232 -0.04 10.28 -3.50
C ASP A 232 -0.06 11.63 -2.77
N ASN A 233 -0.98 12.52 -3.16
CA ASN A 233 -1.22 13.77 -2.44
C ASN A 233 -2.10 13.58 -1.20
N GLU A 234 -2.85 12.47 -1.08
CA GLU A 234 -3.62 12.17 0.12
C GLU A 234 -2.69 11.93 1.32
N GLY A 235 -2.83 12.76 2.36
CA GLY A 235 -2.01 12.67 3.58
C GLY A 235 -0.75 13.54 3.59
N ARG A 236 -0.44 14.25 2.49
CA ARG A 236 0.53 15.36 2.53
C ARG A 236 0.00 16.48 3.42
N SER A 237 0.92 17.18 4.11
CA SER A 237 0.51 18.32 4.92
C SER A 237 -0.15 19.40 4.05
N PRO A 238 -1.28 19.98 4.49
CA PRO A 238 -1.80 21.20 3.87
C PRO A 238 -0.90 22.42 4.16
N THR A 239 0.05 22.31 5.10
CA THR A 239 1.00 23.36 5.46
C THR A 239 2.28 23.22 4.65
N ASP A 240 2.70 24.30 4.00
CA ASP A 240 4.00 24.38 3.33
C ASP A 240 5.11 24.72 4.33
N TYR A 241 5.62 23.68 5.01
CA TYR A 241 6.71 23.83 6.00
C TYR A 241 8.05 24.30 5.39
N THR A 242 8.16 24.45 4.06
CA THR A 242 9.33 25.09 3.43
C THR A 242 9.30 26.61 3.54
N LYS A 243 8.14 27.19 3.86
CA LYS A 243 7.95 28.64 4.02
C LYS A 243 7.79 28.99 5.49
N SER A 244 8.61 29.93 5.97
CA SER A 244 8.43 30.46 7.32
C SER A 244 7.16 31.31 7.42
N PRO A 245 6.39 31.20 8.52
CA PRO A 245 5.30 32.14 8.82
C PRO A 245 5.78 33.58 8.89
N ALA A 246 4.88 34.53 8.60
CA ALA A 246 5.20 35.96 8.67
C ALA A 246 5.58 36.43 10.09
N HIS A 247 5.01 35.80 11.12
CA HIS A 247 5.33 36.02 12.51
C HIS A 247 5.52 34.66 13.18
N VAL A 248 6.76 34.37 13.60
CA VAL A 248 7.12 33.12 14.27
C VAL A 248 7.15 33.38 15.76
N ALA A 249 6.22 32.76 16.50
CA ALA A 249 6.27 32.76 17.96
C ALA A 249 7.48 31.94 18.44
N PRO A 250 8.21 32.42 19.47
CA PRO A 250 9.35 31.68 20.00
C PRO A 250 8.91 30.35 20.60
N THR A 251 9.78 29.35 20.52
CA THR A 251 9.59 28.08 21.23
C THR A 251 9.87 28.22 22.72
N HIS A 252 9.30 27.32 23.54
CA HIS A 252 9.69 27.18 24.95
C HIS A 252 11.08 26.53 25.09
N ALA A 253 11.61 26.48 26.32
CA ALA A 253 12.79 25.66 26.62
C ALA A 253 12.52 24.20 26.22
N LEU A 254 13.42 23.58 25.46
CA LEU A 254 13.14 22.30 24.79
C LEU A 254 12.76 21.16 25.76
N GLU A 255 13.24 21.24 26.99
CA GLU A 255 12.99 20.29 28.07
C GLU A 255 11.49 20.14 28.36
N VAL A 256 10.68 21.18 28.11
CA VAL A 256 9.22 21.12 28.33
C VAL A 256 8.52 20.13 27.39
N TYR A 257 9.12 19.85 26.23
CA TYR A 257 8.62 18.94 25.20
C TYR A 257 9.15 17.51 25.38
N THR A 258 10.27 17.32 26.08
CA THR A 258 10.91 16.00 26.21
C THR A 258 10.12 15.01 27.07
N GLY A 259 10.00 13.76 26.64
CA GLY A 259 9.28 12.71 27.36
C GLY A 259 8.76 11.57 26.48
N SER A 260 8.13 10.60 27.10
CA SER A 260 7.41 9.51 26.41
C SER A 260 5.95 9.88 26.22
N TYR A 261 5.44 9.62 25.02
CA TYR A 261 4.07 9.85 24.61
C TYR A 261 3.51 8.57 23.99
N THR A 262 2.29 8.17 24.37
CA THR A 262 1.70 6.91 23.90
C THR A 262 0.35 7.10 23.23
N ASN A 263 0.12 6.27 22.21
CA ASN A 263 -1.13 6.07 21.51
C ASN A 263 -1.38 4.55 21.42
N GLU A 264 -2.61 4.10 21.66
CA GLU A 264 -2.93 2.66 21.68
C GLU A 264 -2.78 1.97 20.31
N PHE A 265 -2.91 2.73 19.21
CA PHE A 265 -2.84 2.19 17.85
C PHE A 265 -1.42 2.25 17.28
N VAL A 266 -0.74 3.38 17.43
CA VAL A 266 0.59 3.60 16.83
C VAL A 266 1.74 3.18 17.76
N GLY A 267 1.48 3.13 19.07
CA GLY A 267 2.47 2.82 20.09
C GLY A 267 3.11 4.06 20.72
N ALA A 268 4.34 3.90 21.21
CA ALA A 268 5.07 4.96 21.91
C ALA A 268 5.93 5.81 20.96
N ILE A 269 6.01 7.10 21.27
CA ILE A 269 6.94 8.07 20.71
C ILE A 269 7.74 8.66 21.86
N GLU A 270 9.06 8.72 21.70
CA GLU A 270 9.95 9.41 22.63
C GLU A 270 10.42 10.73 22.02
N ILE A 271 10.33 11.82 22.77
CA ILE A 271 10.87 13.13 22.40
C ILE A 271 12.08 13.40 23.29
N VAL A 272 13.25 13.55 22.67
CA VAL A 272 14.51 13.79 23.36
C VAL A 272 15.16 15.09 22.89
N ASN A 273 15.87 15.78 23.79
CA ASN A 273 16.73 16.90 23.41
C ASN A 273 18.13 16.35 23.09
N GLN A 274 18.52 16.41 21.83
CA GLN A 274 19.86 16.05 21.35
C GLN A 274 20.59 17.29 20.88
N LYS A 275 21.56 17.74 21.70
CA LYS A 275 22.44 18.89 21.39
C LYS A 275 21.67 20.17 21.02
N GLY A 276 20.56 20.45 21.71
CA GLY A 276 19.75 21.65 21.48
C GLY A 276 18.75 21.53 20.32
N GLN A 277 18.44 20.31 19.88
CA GLN A 277 17.38 20.03 18.90
C GLN A 277 16.51 18.89 19.42
N LEU A 278 15.20 18.97 19.14
CA LEU A 278 14.30 17.87 19.44
C LEU A 278 14.45 16.75 18.41
N GLU A 279 14.56 15.52 18.89
CA GLU A 279 14.51 14.32 18.08
C GLU A 279 13.32 13.48 18.53
N MET A 280 12.50 13.08 17.55
CA MET A 280 11.38 12.17 17.74
C MET A 280 11.83 10.75 17.41
N ILE A 281 11.66 9.83 18.36
CA ILE A 281 11.99 8.42 18.21
C ILE A 281 10.69 7.62 18.11
N GLN A 282 10.52 6.89 17.02
CA GLN A 282 9.29 6.16 16.71
C GLN A 282 9.53 4.66 16.50
N GLY A 283 8.63 3.86 17.08
CA GLY A 283 8.47 2.44 16.79
C GLY A 283 9.57 1.53 17.36
N PRO A 284 9.42 0.20 17.23
CA PRO A 284 10.34 -0.77 17.84
C PRO A 284 11.78 -0.68 17.33
N ALA A 285 11.98 -0.31 16.07
CA ALA A 285 13.29 -0.10 15.47
C ALA A 285 13.94 1.24 15.86
N LYS A 286 13.25 2.08 16.65
CA LYS A 286 13.71 3.38 17.14
C LYS A 286 14.16 4.32 16.01
N HIS A 287 13.30 4.47 14.99
CA HIS A 287 13.53 5.43 13.91
C HIS A 287 13.60 6.84 14.48
N LYS A 288 14.58 7.64 14.04
CA LYS A 288 14.89 8.96 14.59
C LYS A 288 14.58 10.03 13.56
N PHE A 289 13.79 11.01 13.97
CA PHE A 289 13.40 12.15 13.15
C PHE A 289 13.78 13.44 13.85
N THR A 290 14.66 14.23 13.23
CA THR A 290 15.00 15.56 13.73
C THR A 290 13.82 16.50 13.52
N LEU A 291 13.36 17.13 14.59
CA LEU A 291 12.28 18.11 14.56
C LEU A 291 12.84 19.53 14.38
N LYS A 292 12.35 20.24 13.38
CA LYS A 292 12.65 21.65 13.13
C LYS A 292 11.53 22.52 13.67
N HIS A 293 11.87 23.57 14.40
CA HIS A 293 10.87 24.54 14.90
C HIS A 293 10.19 25.25 13.73
N TYR A 294 8.89 25.49 13.83
CA TYR A 294 8.10 26.21 12.85
C TYR A 294 7.44 27.45 13.45
N ASP A 295 6.62 27.28 14.49
CA ASP A 295 5.88 28.36 15.15
C ASP A 295 5.40 27.94 16.53
N GLY A 296 5.82 28.65 17.59
CA GLY A 296 5.43 28.34 18.97
C GLY A 296 5.70 26.87 19.33
N ASP A 297 4.63 26.11 19.59
CA ASP A 297 4.62 24.68 19.93
C ASP A 297 4.51 23.74 18.72
N LEU A 298 4.65 24.26 17.50
CA LEU A 298 4.63 23.49 16.26
C LEU A 298 6.05 23.32 15.73
N PHE A 299 6.40 22.06 15.50
CA PHE A 299 7.61 21.62 14.83
C PHE A 299 7.23 20.83 13.58
N PHE A 300 8.20 20.51 12.73
CA PHE A 300 8.01 19.64 11.58
C PHE A 300 9.23 18.76 11.33
N TYR A 301 9.03 17.70 10.56
CA TYR A 301 10.07 16.76 10.18
C TYR A 301 9.80 16.21 8.77
N GLU A 302 10.81 15.59 8.17
CA GLU A 302 10.67 14.89 6.90
C GLU A 302 10.33 13.42 7.16
N THR A 303 9.22 12.96 6.59
CA THR A 303 8.78 11.56 6.70
C THR A 303 9.60 10.68 5.75
N GLU A 304 9.69 9.37 6.06
CA GLU A 304 10.54 8.44 5.31
C GLU A 304 9.87 7.09 5.02
N GLY A 305 10.53 6.29 4.18
CA GLY A 305 10.10 4.94 3.83
C GLY A 305 8.75 4.88 3.14
N GLU A 306 8.00 3.81 3.38
CA GLU A 306 6.69 3.60 2.77
C GLU A 306 5.61 4.58 3.29
N ASN A 307 5.86 5.22 4.43
CA ASN A 307 4.96 6.21 5.05
C ASN A 307 5.28 7.66 4.63
N ASN A 308 6.19 7.84 3.67
CA ASN A 308 6.63 9.15 3.23
C ASN A 308 5.50 9.94 2.56
N VAL A 309 5.19 11.10 3.13
CA VAL A 309 4.24 12.10 2.64
C VAL A 309 4.91 13.49 2.55
N GLY A 310 6.24 13.54 2.55
CA GLY A 310 7.02 14.77 2.60
C GLY A 310 7.17 15.34 4.01
N LEU A 311 7.12 16.67 4.13
CA LEU A 311 7.20 17.35 5.42
C LEU A 311 5.87 17.24 6.17
N SER A 312 5.95 16.97 7.47
CA SER A 312 4.78 16.83 8.33
C SER A 312 4.97 17.46 9.71
N GLY A 313 3.89 17.99 10.27
CA GLY A 313 3.87 18.70 11.54
C GLY A 313 3.83 17.80 12.78
N VAL A 314 4.44 18.30 13.85
CA VAL A 314 4.34 17.80 15.22
C VAL A 314 3.97 18.97 16.14
N ARG A 315 2.75 18.97 16.66
CA ARG A 315 2.26 20.01 17.58
C ARG A 315 2.23 19.49 19.01
N PHE A 316 2.79 20.27 19.93
CA PHE A 316 2.70 19.99 21.36
C PHE A 316 1.54 20.77 21.98
N SER A 317 0.81 20.14 22.89
CA SER A 317 -0.19 20.81 23.72
C SER A 317 0.37 21.02 25.13
N MET A 318 0.44 22.27 25.56
CA MET A 318 1.02 22.63 26.85
C MET A 318 0.02 22.50 28.00
N GLY A 319 0.44 21.83 29.07
CA GLY A 319 -0.30 21.71 30.32
C GLY A 319 -0.09 22.90 31.25
N LYS A 320 -0.97 23.03 32.25
CA LYS A 320 -0.90 24.09 33.29
C LYS A 320 0.40 24.08 34.11
N ASN A 321 1.10 22.94 34.15
CA ASN A 321 2.39 22.76 34.82
C ASN A 321 3.58 23.22 33.97
N GLY A 322 3.35 23.81 32.78
CA GLY A 322 4.40 24.27 31.88
C GLY A 322 5.10 23.16 31.12
N LYS A 323 4.59 21.92 31.14
CA LYS A 323 5.08 20.79 30.33
C LYS A 323 4.06 20.39 29.27
N ALA A 324 4.53 19.89 28.13
CA ALA A 324 3.65 19.38 27.10
C ALA A 324 2.93 18.10 27.56
N THR A 325 1.60 18.06 27.55
CA THR A 325 0.80 16.89 27.98
C THR A 325 0.44 15.97 26.82
N ASN A 326 0.44 16.49 25.59
CA ASN A 326 0.08 15.72 24.40
C ASN A 326 0.95 16.14 23.22
N ILE A 327 1.10 15.22 22.26
CA ILE A 327 1.60 15.52 20.92
C ILE A 327 0.57 15.11 19.88
N TRP A 328 0.47 15.92 18.83
CA TRP A 328 -0.25 15.62 17.62
C TRP A 328 0.74 15.50 16.46
N VAL A 329 0.77 14.35 15.83
CA VAL A 329 1.64 14.02 14.69
C VAL A 329 0.80 13.92 13.43
N GLU A 330 0.94 14.89 12.54
CA GLU A 330 0.00 15.18 11.45
C GLU A 330 -0.14 14.02 10.46
N ASN A 331 0.96 13.45 9.95
CA ASN A 331 0.90 12.34 8.98
C ASN A 331 0.29 11.04 9.56
N LEU A 332 0.24 10.92 10.88
CA LEU A 332 -0.39 9.80 11.58
C LEU A 332 -1.87 10.07 11.91
N ASP A 333 -2.35 11.30 11.71
CA ASP A 333 -3.70 11.70 12.09
C ASP A 333 -4.74 11.63 10.97
N ALA A 334 -4.36 11.14 9.78
CA ALA A 334 -5.29 10.93 8.66
C ALA A 334 -6.53 10.08 9.05
N TYR A 335 -6.38 9.21 10.05
CA TYR A 335 -7.44 8.39 10.63
C TYR A 335 -7.68 8.66 12.11
N LYS A 336 -7.33 9.86 12.59
CA LYS A 336 -7.47 10.30 13.99
C LYS A 336 -6.58 9.52 14.98
N MET A 337 -5.46 8.97 14.50
CA MET A 337 -4.51 8.18 15.29
C MET A 337 -3.26 8.96 15.68
N GLY A 338 -3.15 10.23 15.29
CA GLY A 338 -1.93 11.02 15.47
C GLY A 338 -1.81 11.68 16.84
N ASN A 339 -2.75 11.45 17.75
CA ASN A 339 -2.75 12.05 19.08
C ASN A 339 -2.15 11.09 20.12
N PHE A 340 -1.12 11.54 20.83
CA PHE A 340 -0.43 10.76 21.87
C PHE A 340 -0.47 11.53 23.19
N ALA A 341 -0.69 10.81 24.28
CA ALA A 341 -0.68 11.37 25.63
C ALA A 341 0.66 11.12 26.31
N ARG A 342 1.19 12.13 27.02
CA ARG A 342 2.39 11.98 27.84
C ARG A 342 2.14 10.92 28.92
N GLN A 343 3.14 10.06 29.15
CA GLN A 343 3.17 9.12 30.27
C GLN A 343 3.68 9.75 31.57
#